data_AF-I8U128-F1
#
_entry.id   AF-I8U128-F1
#
_cell.length_a   1.000
_cell.length_b   1.000
_cell.length_c   1.000
_cell.angle_alpha   90.00
_cell.angle_beta   90.00
_cell.angle_gamma   90.00
#
_symmetry.space_group_name_H-M   'P 1'
#
loop_
_entity.id
_entity.type
_entity.pdbx_description
1 polymer ?
#
loop_
_entity_poly.entity_id
_entity_poly.type
_entity_poly.pdbx_seq_one_letter_code
_entity_poly.pdbx_strand_id
1 'polypeptide(L)'
;MIQLAFDSPFLMHAIIGAATSHLRRIYPEDNTYTMVEAYHWQKAIKQYSEEISTAVGPHNMDPLYSACLLMTIHSFSLEEYNPRSSFVFSDDPESLNWLMLQSGLRYLLQLTVPWMTQSMWWDVFKRSREGNPLYDDHRPGRVDLHPELADICGIDDSTTEETNPYHWPLRMLTPLLSLERSLKTFTHYTNYMGRLLPDYYDQLLKKDPPALIILSWWLALIVNLDVWWMETRAKSECVAICMYLEESDDPRILSLLEFPAQACGYLLKHVQERIERQYDLVVL
;
A
#
# COMPACT_ATOMS: atom_id res chain seq x y z
N MET A 1 21.34 6.95 -8.69
CA MET A 1 20.26 7.95 -8.51
C MET A 1 20.79 9.38 -8.47
N ILE A 2 21.62 9.80 -7.50
CA ILE A 2 22.10 11.20 -7.41
C ILE A 2 22.79 11.68 -8.69
N GLN A 3 23.67 10.86 -9.29
CA GLN A 3 24.32 11.22 -10.55
C GLN A 3 23.31 11.43 -11.70
N LEU A 4 22.33 10.53 -11.84
CA LEU A 4 21.25 10.67 -12.84
C LEU A 4 20.42 11.94 -12.66
N ALA A 5 20.27 12.41 -11.43
CA ALA A 5 19.47 13.60 -11.15
C ALA A 5 20.06 14.88 -11.77
N PHE A 6 21.38 14.96 -11.96
CA PHE A 6 21.99 16.11 -12.62
C PHE A 6 21.58 16.23 -14.09
N ASP A 7 21.26 15.10 -14.74
CA ASP A 7 20.85 15.05 -16.14
C ASP A 7 19.32 14.90 -16.31
N SER A 8 18.57 14.78 -15.20
CA SER A 8 17.12 14.53 -15.20
C SER A 8 16.41 15.45 -14.20
N PRO A 9 15.96 16.64 -14.63
CA PRO A 9 15.38 17.65 -13.75
C PRO A 9 14.21 17.14 -12.89
N PHE A 10 13.31 16.32 -13.46
CA PHE A 10 12.17 15.77 -12.72
C PHE A 10 12.61 14.85 -11.57
N LEU A 11 13.68 14.06 -11.78
CA LEU A 11 14.26 13.22 -10.75
C LEU A 11 14.93 14.06 -9.66
N MET A 12 15.65 15.12 -10.03
CA MET A 12 16.20 16.06 -9.04
C MET A 12 15.10 16.68 -8.18
N HIS A 13 14.01 17.13 -8.81
CA HIS A 13 12.85 17.65 -8.09
C HIS A 13 12.23 16.59 -7.17
N ALA A 14 12.09 15.34 -7.59
CA ALA A 14 11.56 14.26 -6.75
C ALA A 14 12.46 13.95 -5.54
N ILE A 15 13.79 13.96 -5.73
CA ILE A 15 14.76 13.76 -4.63
C ILE A 15 14.65 14.88 -3.60
N ILE A 16 14.61 16.13 -4.06
CA ILE A 16 14.48 17.29 -3.17
C ILE A 16 13.13 17.25 -2.46
N GLY A 17 12.04 16.98 -3.20
CA GLY A 17 10.69 16.84 -2.64
C GLY A 17 10.64 15.81 -1.51
N ALA A 18 11.21 14.62 -1.72
CA ALA A 18 11.30 13.58 -0.70
C ALA A 18 12.12 14.02 0.51
N ALA A 19 13.29 14.64 0.29
CA ALA A 19 14.13 15.15 1.37
C ALA A 19 13.42 16.24 2.18
N THR A 20 12.71 17.17 1.53
CA THR A 20 11.97 18.24 2.20
C THR A 20 10.71 17.74 2.89
N SER A 21 10.06 16.68 2.38
CA SER A 21 8.95 16.01 3.08
C SER A 21 9.42 15.45 4.43
N HIS A 22 10.60 14.83 4.43
CA HIS A 22 11.22 14.33 5.66
C HIS A 22 11.65 15.48 6.60
N LEU A 23 12.23 16.57 6.08
CA LEU A 23 12.59 17.74 6.88
C LEU A 23 11.39 18.42 7.51
N ARG A 24 10.28 18.59 6.77
CA ARG A 24 9.01 19.12 7.28
C ARG A 24 8.49 18.28 8.44
N ARG A 25 8.61 16.95 8.36
CA ARG A 25 8.24 16.05 9.47
C ARG A 25 9.10 16.25 10.72
N ILE A 26 10.41 16.43 10.56
CA ILE A 26 11.35 16.62 11.68
C ILE A 26 11.24 18.03 12.29
N TYR A 27 10.99 19.03 11.46
CA TYR A 27 10.91 20.44 11.83
C TYR A 27 9.54 21.04 11.45
N PRO A 28 8.44 20.60 12.09
CA PRO A 28 7.08 21.00 11.70
C PRO A 28 6.80 22.50 11.88
N GLU A 29 7.55 23.18 12.76
CA GLU A 29 7.42 24.62 13.03
C GLU A 29 8.02 25.49 11.91
N ASP A 30 8.89 24.94 11.04
CA ASP A 30 9.50 25.67 9.94
C ASP A 30 8.68 25.54 8.65
N ASN A 31 7.78 26.49 8.46
CA ASN A 31 6.92 26.60 7.27
C ASN A 31 7.70 26.74 5.95
N THR A 32 9.00 27.03 5.98
CA THR A 32 9.84 27.08 4.78
C THR A 32 9.83 25.74 4.06
N TYR A 33 9.91 24.63 4.80
CA TYR A 33 9.95 23.30 4.20
C TYR A 33 8.64 22.93 3.51
N THR A 34 7.48 23.38 4.02
CA THR A 34 6.19 23.16 3.37
C THR A 34 6.13 23.79 1.98
N MET A 35 6.59 25.03 1.84
CA MET A 35 6.56 25.71 0.54
C MET A 35 7.57 25.11 -0.44
N VAL A 36 8.76 24.74 0.03
CA VAL A 36 9.78 24.08 -0.82
C VAL A 36 9.33 22.69 -1.24
N GLU A 37 8.77 21.91 -0.33
CA GLU A 37 8.20 20.58 -0.62
C GLU A 37 7.14 20.68 -1.72
N ALA A 38 6.14 21.56 -1.56
CA ALA A 38 5.07 21.73 -2.52
C ALA A 38 5.61 22.13 -3.91
N TYR A 39 6.57 23.06 -3.95
CA TYR A 39 7.21 23.48 -5.20
C TYR A 39 7.92 22.32 -5.91
N HIS A 40 8.74 21.56 -5.19
CA HIS A 40 9.51 20.47 -5.79
C HIS A 40 8.62 19.30 -6.21
N TRP A 41 7.60 18.93 -5.43
CA TRP A 41 6.65 17.89 -5.86
C TRP A 41 5.85 18.32 -7.07
N GLN A 42 5.35 19.55 -7.12
CA GLN A 42 4.63 20.05 -8.30
C GLN A 42 5.50 19.98 -9.56
N LYS A 43 6.77 20.40 -9.47
CA LYS A 43 7.72 20.33 -10.60
C LYS A 43 8.03 18.90 -11.01
N ALA A 44 8.27 18.02 -10.02
CA ALA A 44 8.53 16.60 -10.25
C ALA A 44 7.35 15.95 -11.00
N ILE A 45 6.14 16.09 -10.48
CA ILE A 45 4.91 15.49 -11.05
C ILE A 45 4.69 15.99 -12.47
N LYS A 46 4.76 17.31 -12.68
CA LYS A 46 4.54 17.91 -14.00
C LYS A 46 5.53 17.39 -15.04
N GLN A 47 6.83 17.51 -14.75
CA GLN A 47 7.88 17.11 -15.69
C GLN A 47 7.93 15.59 -15.88
N TYR A 48 7.63 14.82 -14.85
CA TYR A 48 7.50 13.36 -14.94
C TYR A 48 6.34 12.95 -15.87
N SER A 49 5.19 13.61 -15.77
CA SER A 49 4.06 13.41 -16.68
C SER A 49 4.40 13.79 -18.13
N GLU A 50 5.14 14.88 -18.33
CA GLU A 50 5.65 15.27 -19.65
C GLU A 50 6.60 14.20 -20.21
N GLU A 51 7.54 13.70 -19.39
CA GLU A 51 8.51 12.67 -19.80
C GLU A 51 7.83 11.35 -20.17
N ILE A 52 6.87 10.86 -19.38
CA ILE A 52 6.11 9.63 -19.71
C ILE A 52 5.29 9.78 -20.99
N SER A 53 4.84 11.00 -21.30
CA SER A 53 4.08 11.25 -22.53
C SER A 53 4.96 11.16 -23.79
N THR A 54 6.29 11.05 -23.63
CA THR A 54 7.23 10.77 -24.71
C THR A 54 7.48 9.27 -24.88
N ALA A 55 8.37 8.87 -25.79
CA ALA A 55 8.71 7.47 -25.97
C ALA A 55 9.54 6.94 -24.78
N VAL A 56 8.92 6.17 -23.89
CA VAL A 56 9.63 5.47 -22.80
C VAL A 56 10.61 4.45 -23.38
N GLY A 57 11.87 4.48 -22.95
CA GLY A 57 12.91 3.60 -23.45
C GLY A 57 14.20 3.62 -22.62
N PRO A 58 15.32 3.08 -23.15
CA PRO A 58 16.56 2.92 -22.39
C PRO A 58 17.21 4.24 -21.97
N HIS A 59 16.88 5.34 -22.65
CA HIS A 59 17.42 6.67 -22.38
C HIS A 59 16.79 7.36 -21.15
N ASN A 60 15.56 7.00 -20.76
CA ASN A 60 14.83 7.64 -19.67
C ASN A 60 14.23 6.67 -18.63
N MET A 61 14.30 5.34 -18.84
CA MET A 61 13.72 4.36 -17.92
C MET A 61 14.26 4.47 -16.48
N ASP A 62 15.56 4.66 -16.29
CA ASP A 62 16.17 4.70 -14.95
C ASP A 62 15.78 5.95 -14.16
N PRO A 63 15.80 7.15 -14.75
CA PRO A 63 15.19 8.34 -14.17
C PRO A 63 13.68 8.16 -13.86
N LEU A 64 12.91 7.58 -14.78
CA LEU A 64 11.47 7.35 -14.61
C LEU A 64 11.17 6.39 -13.45
N TYR A 65 11.86 5.26 -13.34
CA TYR A 65 11.71 4.36 -12.19
C TYR A 65 12.08 5.03 -10.88
N SER A 66 13.20 5.76 -10.87
CA SER A 66 13.69 6.41 -9.66
C SER A 66 12.70 7.46 -9.16
N ALA A 67 12.16 8.28 -10.08
CA ALA A 67 11.16 9.29 -9.74
C ALA A 67 9.83 8.63 -9.31
N CYS A 68 9.41 7.55 -9.98
CA CYS A 68 8.22 6.79 -9.61
C CYS A 68 8.29 6.26 -8.16
N LEU A 69 9.42 5.64 -7.79
CA LEU A 69 9.67 5.14 -6.45
C LEU A 69 9.69 6.25 -5.39
N LEU A 70 10.18 7.44 -5.75
CA LEU A 70 10.16 8.61 -4.84
C LEU A 70 8.76 9.21 -4.73
N MET A 71 7.98 9.26 -5.81
CA MET A 71 6.60 9.76 -5.81
C MET A 71 5.69 8.92 -4.91
N THR A 72 6.01 7.65 -4.66
CA THR A 72 5.35 6.84 -3.64
C THR A 72 5.33 7.56 -2.27
N ILE A 73 6.43 8.20 -1.85
CA ILE A 73 6.48 8.96 -0.59
C ILE A 73 5.41 10.06 -0.57
N HIS A 74 5.31 10.82 -1.66
CA HIS A 74 4.31 11.89 -1.78
C HIS A 74 2.88 11.34 -1.81
N SER A 75 2.63 10.26 -2.54
CA SER A 75 1.29 9.68 -2.67
C SER A 75 0.71 9.18 -1.34
N PHE A 76 1.57 8.72 -0.43
CA PHE A 76 1.16 8.30 0.92
C PHE A 76 1.05 9.45 1.92
N SER A 77 1.46 10.67 1.53
CA SER A 77 1.41 11.81 2.43
C SER A 77 -0.02 12.05 2.92
N LEU A 78 -0.14 12.23 4.23
CA LEU A 78 -1.35 12.62 4.91
C LEU A 78 -0.94 13.60 6.00
N GLU A 79 -1.34 14.87 5.84
CA GLU A 79 -0.91 15.93 6.74
C GLU A 79 -1.44 15.73 8.16
N GLU A 80 -2.70 15.32 8.28
CA GLU A 80 -3.38 15.13 9.56
C GLU A 80 -4.03 13.76 9.64
N TYR A 81 -3.88 13.10 10.78
CA TYR A 81 -4.60 11.87 11.07
C TYR A 81 -6.11 12.13 11.10
N ASN A 82 -6.85 11.60 10.11
CA ASN A 82 -8.29 11.75 10.01
C ASN A 82 -8.93 10.54 9.32
N PRO A 83 -9.31 9.49 10.07
CA PRO A 83 -9.98 8.32 9.49
C PRO A 83 -11.28 8.65 8.75
N ARG A 84 -11.97 9.74 9.14
CA ARG A 84 -13.26 10.12 8.51
C ARG A 84 -13.09 10.72 7.11
N SER A 85 -11.89 11.12 6.71
CA SER A 85 -11.60 11.55 5.33
C SER A 85 -11.12 10.42 4.43
N SER A 86 -11.18 9.17 4.88
CA SER A 86 -10.80 7.98 4.11
C SER A 86 -11.71 7.74 2.90
N PHE A 87 -11.18 7.05 1.91
CA PHE A 87 -11.92 6.61 0.72
C PHE A 87 -13.18 5.79 1.03
N VAL A 88 -13.20 5.05 2.16
CA VAL A 88 -14.38 4.24 2.53
C VAL A 88 -15.61 5.09 2.85
N PHE A 89 -15.42 6.37 3.23
CA PHE A 89 -16.49 7.33 3.50
C PHE A 89 -16.70 8.35 2.37
N SER A 90 -15.95 8.22 1.27
CA SER A 90 -16.04 9.11 0.10
C SER A 90 -16.71 8.41 -1.07
N ASP A 91 -17.44 9.16 -1.89
CA ASP A 91 -17.93 8.69 -3.19
C ASP A 91 -17.01 9.10 -4.36
N ASP A 92 -15.97 9.88 -4.06
CA ASP A 92 -14.95 10.27 -5.03
C ASP A 92 -13.96 9.12 -5.26
N PRO A 93 -13.89 8.52 -6.47
CA PRO A 93 -12.95 7.45 -6.75
C PRO A 93 -11.48 7.88 -6.62
N GLU A 94 -11.17 9.18 -6.73
CA GLU A 94 -9.80 9.69 -6.57
C GLU A 94 -9.29 9.56 -5.13
N SER A 95 -10.18 9.35 -4.15
CA SER A 95 -9.80 9.14 -2.76
C SER A 95 -8.93 7.89 -2.52
N LEU A 96 -8.93 6.93 -3.45
CA LEU A 96 -8.06 5.73 -3.41
C LEU A 96 -6.74 5.92 -4.19
N ASN A 97 -6.51 7.08 -4.83
CA ASN A 97 -5.35 7.30 -5.70
C ASN A 97 -4.01 7.09 -4.99
N TRP A 98 -3.93 7.33 -3.68
CA TRP A 98 -2.71 7.07 -2.89
C TRP A 98 -2.21 5.62 -3.04
N LEU A 99 -3.14 4.67 -3.19
CA LEU A 99 -2.82 3.26 -3.42
C LEU A 99 -2.76 2.92 -4.91
N MET A 100 -3.72 3.40 -5.72
CA MET A 100 -3.77 3.05 -7.15
C MET A 100 -2.51 3.50 -7.91
N LEU A 101 -1.94 4.66 -7.54
CA LEU A 101 -0.72 5.19 -8.14
C LEU A 101 0.49 4.25 -8.01
N GLN A 102 0.49 3.34 -7.04
CA GLN A 102 1.57 2.34 -6.89
C GLN A 102 1.66 1.38 -8.08
N SER A 103 0.57 1.22 -8.82
CA SER A 103 0.54 0.44 -10.06
C SER A 103 1.37 1.06 -11.18
N GLY A 104 1.70 2.36 -11.09
CA GLY A 104 2.44 3.09 -12.12
C GLY A 104 3.78 2.42 -12.48
N LEU A 105 4.49 1.91 -11.48
CA LEU A 105 5.76 1.20 -11.71
C LEU A 105 5.56 -0.07 -12.55
N ARG A 106 4.46 -0.82 -12.36
CA ARG A 106 4.15 -2.02 -13.16
C ARG A 106 4.03 -1.67 -14.65
N TYR A 107 3.33 -0.58 -14.97
CA TYR A 107 3.17 -0.14 -16.36
C TYR A 107 4.52 0.28 -16.97
N LEU A 108 5.35 1.01 -16.23
CA LEU A 108 6.70 1.34 -16.70
C LEU A 108 7.52 0.09 -16.97
N LEU A 109 7.51 -0.89 -16.06
CA LEU A 109 8.23 -2.15 -16.23
C LEU A 109 7.74 -2.95 -17.45
N GLN A 110 6.46 -2.88 -17.79
CA GLN A 110 5.89 -3.51 -18.98
C GLN A 110 6.39 -2.85 -20.27
N LEU A 111 6.49 -1.52 -20.29
CA LEU A 111 6.95 -0.76 -21.46
C LEU A 111 8.44 -0.98 -21.78
N THR A 112 9.23 -1.34 -20.77
CA THR A 112 10.69 -1.37 -20.83
C THR A 112 11.29 -2.78 -20.80
N VAL A 113 10.45 -3.82 -20.85
CA VAL A 113 10.88 -5.23 -20.87
C VAL A 113 12.11 -5.48 -21.78
N PRO A 114 12.19 -4.93 -23.02
CA PRO A 114 13.33 -5.17 -23.91
C PRO A 114 14.68 -4.66 -23.38
N TRP A 115 14.67 -3.68 -22.47
CA TRP A 115 15.88 -3.01 -21.96
C TRP A 115 16.09 -3.22 -20.46
N MET A 116 15.21 -3.98 -19.79
CA MET A 116 15.20 -4.09 -18.33
C MET A 116 16.53 -4.57 -17.73
N THR A 117 17.26 -5.43 -18.46
CA THR A 117 18.59 -5.93 -18.05
C THR A 117 19.70 -4.89 -18.10
N GLN A 118 19.47 -3.76 -18.80
CA GLN A 118 20.41 -2.63 -18.89
C GLN A 118 20.18 -1.60 -17.78
N SER A 119 19.04 -1.69 -17.08
CA SER A 119 18.65 -0.76 -16.02
C SER A 119 19.55 -0.89 -14.79
N MET A 120 19.88 0.24 -14.17
CA MET A 120 20.56 0.22 -12.87
C MET A 120 19.72 -0.46 -11.76
N TRP A 121 18.41 -0.61 -11.97
CA TRP A 121 17.48 -1.26 -11.04
C TRP A 121 17.28 -2.75 -11.32
N TRP A 122 17.93 -3.30 -12.34
CA TRP A 122 17.75 -4.68 -12.76
C TRP A 122 17.86 -5.67 -11.60
N ASP A 123 18.94 -5.60 -10.80
CA ASP A 123 19.14 -6.52 -9.69
C ASP A 123 18.05 -6.41 -8.61
N VAL A 124 17.51 -5.21 -8.38
CA VAL A 124 16.43 -4.97 -7.43
C VAL A 124 15.14 -5.62 -7.94
N PHE A 125 14.79 -5.40 -9.21
CA PHE A 125 13.59 -5.98 -9.81
C PHE A 125 13.69 -7.48 -10.03
N LYS A 126 14.89 -7.98 -10.36
CA LYS A 126 15.13 -9.41 -10.49
C LYS A 126 14.92 -10.13 -9.16
N ARG A 127 15.51 -9.63 -8.07
CA ARG A 127 15.34 -10.19 -6.72
C ARG A 127 13.89 -10.14 -6.22
N SER A 128 13.10 -9.17 -6.65
CA SER A 128 11.69 -9.09 -6.28
C SER A 128 10.80 -10.04 -7.09
N ARG A 129 11.28 -10.61 -8.19
CA ARG A 129 10.52 -11.47 -9.11
C ARG A 129 11.00 -12.92 -9.12
N GLU A 130 12.24 -13.16 -9.52
CA GLU A 130 12.73 -14.52 -9.80
C GLU A 130 13.07 -15.26 -8.51
N GLY A 131 12.42 -16.42 -8.30
CA GLY A 131 12.70 -17.30 -7.15
C GLY A 131 12.25 -16.71 -5.82
N ASN A 132 11.41 -15.67 -5.83
CA ASN A 132 10.79 -15.14 -4.63
C ASN A 132 9.45 -15.83 -4.41
N PRO A 133 9.36 -16.79 -3.47
CA PRO A 133 8.13 -17.58 -3.29
C PRO A 133 6.92 -16.74 -2.86
N LEU A 134 7.14 -15.49 -2.40
CA LEU A 134 6.07 -14.58 -2.02
C LEU A 134 5.30 -13.99 -3.21
N TYR A 135 5.93 -13.94 -4.40
CA TYR A 135 5.36 -13.22 -5.56
C TYR A 135 5.42 -14.02 -6.87
N ASP A 136 5.61 -15.32 -6.75
CA ASP A 136 5.66 -16.29 -7.86
C ASP A 136 4.76 -17.51 -7.56
N ASP A 137 3.92 -17.42 -6.54
CA ASP A 137 2.92 -18.45 -6.20
C ASP A 137 1.60 -18.17 -6.92
N HIS A 138 1.50 -18.66 -8.15
CA HIS A 138 0.31 -18.59 -9.01
C HIS A 138 -0.54 -19.87 -8.93
N ARG A 139 -0.37 -20.70 -7.89
CA ARG A 139 -1.11 -21.96 -7.76
C ARG A 139 -2.59 -21.69 -7.52
N PRO A 140 -3.50 -22.47 -8.14
CA PRO A 140 -4.92 -22.39 -7.84
C PRO A 140 -5.22 -22.86 -6.42
N GLY A 141 -6.43 -22.58 -5.98
CA GLY A 141 -6.96 -23.08 -4.74
C GLY A 141 -6.53 -22.29 -3.51
N ARG A 142 -6.95 -22.77 -2.34
CA ARG A 142 -6.72 -22.15 -1.02
C ARG A 142 -5.54 -22.70 -0.22
N VAL A 143 -4.82 -23.69 -0.76
CA VAL A 143 -3.67 -24.31 -0.07
C VAL A 143 -2.65 -23.23 0.29
N ASP A 144 -2.18 -23.23 1.54
CA ASP A 144 -1.25 -22.25 2.13
C ASP A 144 -1.78 -20.82 2.28
N LEU A 145 -3.08 -20.57 2.07
CA LEU A 145 -3.72 -19.27 2.36
C LEU A 145 -4.20 -19.20 3.82
N HIS A 146 -4.30 -17.99 4.37
CA HIS A 146 -4.91 -17.80 5.69
C HIS A 146 -6.37 -18.27 5.65
N PRO A 147 -6.77 -19.29 6.44
CA PRO A 147 -8.05 -19.97 6.25
C PRO A 147 -9.26 -19.05 6.34
N GLU A 148 -9.32 -18.20 7.37
CA GLU A 148 -10.46 -17.29 7.59
C GLU A 148 -10.54 -16.19 6.52
N LEU A 149 -9.40 -15.75 5.98
CA LEU A 149 -9.37 -14.76 4.90
C LEU A 149 -9.80 -15.42 3.59
N ALA A 150 -9.41 -16.67 3.35
CA ALA A 150 -9.88 -17.41 2.17
C ALA A 150 -11.41 -17.63 2.22
N ASP A 151 -11.97 -17.88 3.41
CA ASP A 151 -13.40 -18.12 3.59
C ASP A 151 -14.25 -16.87 3.31
N ILE A 152 -13.84 -15.69 3.78
CA ILE A 152 -14.56 -14.44 3.49
C ILE A 152 -14.37 -13.99 2.04
N CYS A 153 -13.26 -14.35 1.41
CA CYS A 153 -13.02 -14.11 -0.02
C CYS A 153 -13.72 -15.12 -0.93
N GLY A 154 -14.37 -16.16 -0.39
CA GLY A 154 -15.00 -17.21 -1.20
C GLY A 154 -14.00 -18.01 -2.04
N ILE A 155 -12.79 -18.23 -1.54
CA ILE A 155 -11.74 -18.97 -2.23
C ILE A 155 -11.83 -20.45 -1.84
N ASP A 156 -12.12 -21.30 -2.83
CA ASP A 156 -12.13 -22.75 -2.74
C ASP A 156 -10.92 -23.37 -3.43
N ASP A 157 -10.88 -24.71 -3.55
CA ASP A 157 -9.77 -25.45 -4.16
C ASP A 157 -9.65 -25.28 -5.68
N SER A 158 -10.69 -24.76 -6.34
CA SER A 158 -10.75 -24.54 -7.79
C SER A 158 -10.48 -23.09 -8.20
N THR A 159 -10.48 -22.19 -7.22
CA THR A 159 -10.35 -20.74 -7.45
C THR A 159 -8.97 -20.39 -8.03
N THR A 160 -8.97 -19.54 -9.05
CA THR A 160 -7.76 -18.98 -9.69
C THR A 160 -7.79 -17.45 -9.66
N GLU A 161 -6.66 -16.84 -10.01
CA GLU A 161 -6.51 -15.38 -10.11
C GLU A 161 -7.49 -14.75 -11.11
N GLU A 162 -7.85 -15.46 -12.17
CA GLU A 162 -8.81 -14.99 -13.19
C GLU A 162 -10.26 -15.09 -12.73
N THR A 163 -10.56 -15.98 -11.78
CA THR A 163 -11.93 -16.23 -11.31
C THR A 163 -12.31 -15.42 -10.08
N ASN A 164 -11.33 -14.96 -9.30
CA ASN A 164 -11.57 -14.28 -8.03
C ASN A 164 -10.52 -13.16 -7.80
N PRO A 165 -10.96 -11.88 -7.70
CA PRO A 165 -10.05 -10.74 -7.59
C PRO A 165 -9.27 -10.69 -6.26
N TYR A 166 -9.66 -11.48 -5.26
CA TYR A 166 -8.99 -11.54 -3.96
C TYR A 166 -7.87 -12.59 -3.91
N HIS A 167 -7.85 -13.53 -4.86
CA HIS A 167 -6.93 -14.67 -4.82
C HIS A 167 -5.46 -14.23 -4.87
N TRP A 168 -5.09 -13.39 -5.84
CA TRP A 168 -3.73 -12.86 -5.97
C TRP A 168 -3.29 -11.98 -4.78
N PRO A 169 -4.08 -10.97 -4.33
CA PRO A 169 -3.78 -10.23 -3.11
C PRO A 169 -3.59 -11.14 -1.89
N LEU A 170 -4.45 -12.15 -1.69
CA LEU A 170 -4.34 -13.03 -0.53
C LEU A 170 -3.14 -13.99 -0.60
N ARG A 171 -2.81 -14.51 -1.80
CA ARG A 171 -1.58 -15.28 -2.06
C ARG A 171 -0.33 -14.51 -1.66
N MET A 172 -0.26 -13.22 -2.00
CA MET A 172 0.85 -12.35 -1.61
C MET A 172 0.82 -11.96 -0.13
N LEU A 173 -0.36 -11.69 0.44
CA LEU A 173 -0.49 -11.21 1.82
C LEU A 173 -0.16 -12.30 2.85
N THR A 174 -0.69 -13.51 2.65
CA THR A 174 -0.58 -14.61 3.63
C THR A 174 0.85 -14.83 4.13
N PRO A 175 1.87 -14.98 3.26
CA PRO A 175 3.23 -15.21 3.75
C PRO A 175 3.89 -13.98 4.37
N LEU A 176 3.39 -12.75 4.11
CA LEU A 176 3.85 -11.54 4.80
C LEU A 176 3.44 -11.53 6.28
N LEU A 177 2.36 -12.20 6.65
CA LEU A 177 1.88 -12.30 8.04
C LEU A 177 2.90 -13.00 8.95
N SER A 178 3.68 -13.92 8.38
CA SER A 178 4.71 -14.69 9.09
C SER A 178 6.12 -14.11 8.95
N LEU A 179 6.27 -13.04 8.15
CA LEU A 179 7.58 -12.46 7.86
C LEU A 179 8.07 -11.62 9.04
N GLU A 180 9.36 -11.73 9.38
CA GLU A 180 9.96 -10.86 10.38
C GLU A 180 9.74 -9.40 9.98
N ARG A 181 9.34 -8.56 10.93
CA ARG A 181 9.16 -7.12 10.71
C ARG A 181 10.48 -6.41 10.94
N SER A 182 11.17 -6.07 9.86
CA SER A 182 12.44 -5.36 9.91
C SER A 182 12.70 -4.55 8.64
N LEU A 183 13.69 -3.67 8.67
CA LEU A 183 14.14 -2.95 7.47
C LEU A 183 14.66 -3.89 6.37
N LYS A 184 15.08 -5.12 6.70
CA LYS A 184 15.54 -6.10 5.69
C LYS A 184 14.37 -6.66 4.87
N THR A 185 13.20 -6.75 5.49
CA THR A 185 11.99 -7.33 4.90
C THR A 185 11.02 -6.26 4.40
N PHE A 186 11.27 -4.99 4.73
CA PHE A 186 10.48 -3.81 4.34
C PHE A 186 10.09 -3.79 2.87
N THR A 187 11.03 -4.13 1.97
CA THR A 187 10.77 -4.15 0.52
C THR A 187 9.65 -5.09 0.12
N HIS A 188 9.39 -6.16 0.88
CA HIS A 188 8.29 -7.08 0.63
C HIS A 188 6.93 -6.40 0.88
N TYR A 189 6.82 -5.62 1.94
CA TYR A 189 5.60 -4.90 2.27
C TYR A 189 5.29 -3.80 1.26
N THR A 190 6.32 -3.10 0.73
CA THR A 190 6.14 -2.11 -0.34
C THR A 190 5.94 -2.73 -1.72
N ASN A 191 6.45 -3.94 -1.97
CA ASN A 191 6.22 -4.62 -3.24
C ASN A 191 4.76 -5.07 -3.39
N TYR A 192 4.08 -5.38 -2.28
CA TYR A 192 2.68 -5.79 -2.26
C TYR A 192 1.78 -4.78 -3.00
N MET A 193 1.82 -3.50 -2.60
CA MET A 193 0.97 -2.45 -3.19
C MET A 193 1.22 -2.23 -4.70
N GLY A 194 2.48 -2.35 -5.16
CA GLY A 194 2.81 -2.20 -6.58
C GLY A 194 2.37 -3.37 -7.46
N ARG A 195 1.94 -4.49 -6.86
CA ARG A 195 1.53 -5.72 -7.55
C ARG A 195 0.03 -5.96 -7.56
N LEU A 196 -0.76 -5.12 -6.89
CA LEU A 196 -2.22 -5.20 -6.92
C LEU A 196 -2.76 -4.95 -8.33
N LEU A 197 -3.84 -5.65 -8.69
CA LEU A 197 -4.41 -5.66 -10.04
C LEU A 197 -5.68 -4.80 -10.12
N PRO A 198 -6.05 -4.29 -11.32
CA PRO A 198 -7.26 -3.49 -11.53
C PRO A 198 -8.52 -4.07 -10.89
N ASP A 199 -8.77 -5.36 -11.08
CA ASP A 199 -9.98 -6.02 -10.59
C ASP A 199 -10.12 -5.99 -9.07
N TYR A 200 -9.00 -5.96 -8.33
CA TYR A 200 -9.00 -5.79 -6.87
C TYR A 200 -9.28 -4.34 -6.47
N TYR A 201 -8.71 -3.36 -7.19
CA TYR A 201 -9.03 -1.95 -6.96
C TYR A 201 -10.51 -1.67 -7.19
N ASP A 202 -11.14 -2.31 -8.18
CA ASP A 202 -12.58 -2.19 -8.42
C ASP A 202 -13.40 -2.67 -7.22
N GLN A 203 -12.95 -3.69 -6.49
CA GLN A 203 -13.62 -4.13 -5.26
C GLN A 203 -13.41 -3.15 -4.11
N LEU A 204 -12.22 -2.56 -3.99
CA LEU A 204 -11.97 -1.49 -3.01
C LEU A 204 -12.84 -0.25 -3.26
N LEU A 205 -12.99 0.16 -4.52
CA LEU A 205 -13.86 1.28 -4.91
C LEU A 205 -15.34 0.98 -4.63
N LYS A 206 -15.76 -0.29 -4.76
CA LYS A 206 -17.09 -0.76 -4.34
C LYS A 206 -17.24 -0.89 -2.83
N LYS A 207 -16.17 -0.64 -2.05
CA LYS A 207 -16.13 -0.81 -0.59
C LYS A 207 -16.53 -2.22 -0.18
N ASP A 208 -16.17 -3.20 -1.01
CA ASP A 208 -16.51 -4.60 -0.79
C ASP A 208 -15.78 -5.15 0.45
N PRO A 209 -16.49 -5.74 1.44
CA PRO A 209 -15.87 -6.08 2.71
C PRO A 209 -14.65 -7.03 2.64
N PRO A 210 -14.65 -8.11 1.83
CA PRO A 210 -13.45 -8.92 1.60
C PRO A 210 -12.22 -8.13 1.16
N ALA A 211 -12.39 -7.19 0.21
CA ALA A 211 -11.30 -6.34 -0.25
C ALA A 211 -10.78 -5.42 0.87
N LEU A 212 -11.70 -4.81 1.62
CA LEU A 212 -11.35 -3.94 2.73
C LEU A 212 -10.63 -4.69 3.84
N ILE A 213 -11.04 -5.93 4.16
CA ILE A 213 -10.37 -6.78 5.14
C ILE A 213 -8.92 -7.08 4.70
N ILE A 214 -8.70 -7.54 3.47
CA ILE A 214 -7.33 -7.78 2.95
C ILE A 214 -6.48 -6.51 3.05
N LEU A 215 -7.03 -5.36 2.63
CA LEU A 215 -6.31 -4.08 2.70
C LEU A 215 -5.97 -3.70 4.15
N SER A 216 -6.93 -3.82 5.08
CA SER A 216 -6.72 -3.48 6.49
C SER A 216 -5.64 -4.34 7.15
N TRP A 217 -5.55 -5.63 6.79
CA TRP A 217 -4.51 -6.53 7.26
C TRP A 217 -3.13 -6.10 6.76
N TRP A 218 -3.00 -5.74 5.48
CA TRP A 218 -1.75 -5.18 4.97
C TRP A 218 -1.38 -3.86 5.66
N LEU A 219 -2.33 -2.93 5.83
CA LEU A 219 -2.11 -1.66 6.53
C LEU A 219 -1.66 -1.89 7.98
N ALA A 220 -2.23 -2.86 8.68
CA ALA A 220 -1.84 -3.25 10.03
C ALA A 220 -0.40 -3.77 10.10
N LEU A 221 0.07 -4.48 9.08
CA LEU A 221 1.48 -4.84 8.97
C LEU A 221 2.36 -3.60 8.79
N ILE A 222 1.95 -2.65 7.94
CA ILE A 222 2.69 -1.40 7.69
C ILE A 222 2.80 -0.54 8.95
N VAL A 223 1.72 -0.40 9.73
CA VAL A 223 1.71 0.37 10.99
C VAL A 223 2.78 -0.15 11.96
N ASN A 224 3.06 -1.45 11.94
CA ASN A 224 4.06 -2.08 12.81
C ASN A 224 5.51 -2.04 12.25
N LEU A 225 5.76 -1.39 11.11
CA LEU A 225 7.10 -1.27 10.50
C LEU A 225 7.79 0.08 10.74
N ASP A 226 7.12 1.04 11.37
CA ASP A 226 7.63 2.40 11.68
C ASP A 226 8.17 3.15 10.45
N VAL A 227 7.49 3.05 9.31
CA VAL A 227 7.88 3.69 8.05
C VAL A 227 7.31 5.09 8.01
N TRP A 228 8.15 6.10 8.27
CA TRP A 228 7.75 7.49 8.52
C TRP A 228 6.80 8.11 7.48
N TRP A 229 6.92 7.72 6.20
CA TRP A 229 6.10 8.26 5.11
C TRP A 229 4.80 7.49 4.88
N MET A 230 4.63 6.29 5.46
CA MET A 230 3.39 5.51 5.40
C MET A 230 2.57 5.62 6.67
N GLU A 231 3.21 5.81 7.82
CA GLU A 231 2.63 5.64 9.16
C GLU A 231 1.25 6.29 9.33
N THR A 232 1.15 7.61 9.09
CA THR A 232 -0.09 8.37 9.31
C THR A 232 -1.22 7.87 8.42
N ARG A 233 -0.94 7.67 7.12
CA ARG A 233 -1.91 7.15 6.15
C ARG A 233 -2.32 5.72 6.50
N ALA A 234 -1.35 4.85 6.77
CA ALA A 234 -1.60 3.44 7.07
C ALA A 234 -2.52 3.29 8.28
N LYS A 235 -2.23 4.03 9.36
CA LYS A 235 -3.08 4.04 10.56
C LYS A 235 -4.45 4.65 10.27
N SER A 236 -4.51 5.78 9.58
CA SER A 236 -5.77 6.47 9.28
C SER A 236 -6.72 5.61 8.45
N GLU A 237 -6.23 5.01 7.36
CA GLU A 237 -7.04 4.15 6.48
C GLU A 237 -7.43 2.83 7.18
N CYS A 238 -6.54 2.24 7.97
CA CYS A 238 -6.83 1.00 8.69
C CYS A 238 -7.94 1.22 9.74
N VAL A 239 -7.86 2.30 10.52
CA VAL A 239 -8.92 2.68 11.47
C VAL A 239 -10.22 3.00 10.74
N ALA A 240 -10.17 3.68 9.59
CA ALA A 240 -11.35 3.98 8.81
C ALA A 240 -12.08 2.72 8.33
N ILE A 241 -11.33 1.71 7.86
CA ILE A 241 -11.88 0.40 7.49
C ILE A 241 -12.52 -0.28 8.71
N CYS A 242 -11.86 -0.24 9.87
CA CYS A 242 -12.43 -0.78 11.10
C CYS A 242 -13.77 -0.09 11.42
N MET A 243 -13.80 1.24 11.44
CA MET A 243 -15.02 2.03 11.66
C MET A 243 -16.13 1.71 10.65
N TYR A 244 -15.77 1.48 9.39
CA TYR A 244 -16.73 1.20 8.31
C TYR A 244 -17.36 -0.20 8.42
N LEU A 245 -16.59 -1.20 8.86
CA LEU A 245 -17.02 -2.61 8.92
C LEU A 245 -17.47 -3.08 10.31
N GLU A 246 -17.31 -2.26 11.34
CA GLU A 246 -17.62 -2.61 12.74
C GLU A 246 -19.10 -2.92 13.00
N GLU A 247 -20.00 -2.46 12.13
CA GLU A 247 -21.44 -2.76 12.17
C GLU A 247 -21.84 -3.92 11.23
N SER A 248 -20.88 -4.71 10.76
CA SER A 248 -21.17 -5.83 9.86
C SER A 248 -22.00 -6.91 10.56
N ASP A 249 -23.05 -7.38 9.87
CA ASP A 249 -23.85 -8.53 10.31
C ASP A 249 -23.10 -9.88 10.16
N ASP A 250 -21.97 -9.92 9.44
CA ASP A 250 -21.17 -11.13 9.28
C ASP A 250 -20.16 -11.28 10.44
N PRO A 251 -20.33 -12.26 11.34
CA PRO A 251 -19.42 -12.43 12.48
C PRO A 251 -17.98 -12.75 12.06
N ARG A 252 -17.77 -13.27 10.84
CA ARG A 252 -16.42 -13.53 10.31
C ARG A 252 -15.69 -12.23 10.05
N ILE A 253 -16.39 -11.21 9.54
CA ILE A 253 -15.83 -9.87 9.31
C ILE A 253 -15.43 -9.26 10.65
N LEU A 254 -16.32 -9.29 11.65
CA LEU A 254 -16.05 -8.73 12.98
C LEU A 254 -14.83 -9.40 13.64
N SER A 255 -14.70 -10.72 13.53
CA SER A 255 -13.54 -11.47 14.03
C SER A 255 -12.24 -11.03 13.32
N LEU A 256 -12.26 -10.93 11.99
CA LEU A 256 -11.10 -10.56 11.19
C LEU A 256 -10.69 -9.09 11.35
N LEU A 257 -11.58 -8.22 11.86
CA LEU A 257 -11.24 -6.84 12.22
C LEU A 257 -10.41 -6.72 13.50
N GLU A 258 -10.40 -7.73 14.37
CA GLU A 258 -9.71 -7.62 15.66
C GLU A 258 -8.20 -7.39 15.49
N PHE A 259 -7.56 -8.08 14.55
CA PHE A 259 -6.13 -7.89 14.24
C PHE A 259 -5.80 -6.45 13.77
N PRO A 260 -6.41 -5.90 12.70
CA PRO A 260 -6.11 -4.56 12.25
C PRO A 260 -6.48 -3.47 13.28
N ALA A 261 -7.60 -3.65 13.99
CA ALA A 261 -8.01 -2.73 15.05
C ALA A 261 -6.99 -2.70 16.19
N GLN A 262 -6.53 -3.88 16.65
CA GLN A 262 -5.50 -3.99 17.68
C GLN A 262 -4.19 -3.33 17.24
N ALA A 263 -3.75 -3.58 16.00
CA ALA A 263 -2.51 -3.01 15.47
C ALA A 263 -2.54 -1.48 15.43
N CYS A 264 -3.72 -0.88 15.22
CA CYS A 264 -3.88 0.58 15.16
C CYS A 264 -4.29 1.23 16.48
N GLY A 265 -4.57 0.43 17.52
CA GLY A 265 -5.10 0.92 18.79
C GLY A 265 -6.56 1.39 18.71
N TYR A 266 -7.34 0.83 17.79
CA TYR A 266 -8.80 1.04 17.71
C TYR A 266 -9.51 0.00 18.56
N LEU A 267 -10.45 0.43 19.41
CA LEU A 267 -11.27 -0.48 20.21
C LEU A 267 -12.60 -0.74 19.50
N LEU A 268 -12.80 -1.97 19.06
CA LEU A 268 -14.03 -2.39 18.41
C LEU A 268 -15.19 -2.47 19.44
N LYS A 269 -16.40 -2.09 19.03
CA LYS A 269 -17.64 -2.13 19.83
C LYS A 269 -17.93 -3.52 20.36
N HIS A 270 -17.84 -4.55 19.53
CA HIS A 270 -18.07 -5.92 19.98
C HIS A 270 -17.03 -6.39 20.99
N VAL A 271 -15.80 -5.86 20.91
CA VAL A 271 -14.75 -6.12 21.91
C VAL A 271 -15.06 -5.37 23.20
N GLN A 272 -15.52 -4.12 23.13
CA GLN A 272 -15.98 -3.35 24.29
C GLN A 272 -17.13 -4.08 25.01
N GLU A 273 -18.16 -4.50 24.29
CA GLU A 273 -19.29 -5.24 24.86
C GLU A 273 -18.84 -6.57 25.49
N ARG A 274 -17.90 -7.28 24.85
CA ARG A 274 -17.32 -8.52 25.39
C ARG A 274 -16.60 -8.27 26.72
N ILE A 275 -15.86 -7.17 26.82
CA ILE A 275 -15.17 -6.75 28.04
C ILE A 275 -16.17 -6.38 29.13
N GLU A 276 -17.18 -5.56 28.84
CA GLU A 276 -18.22 -5.14 29.79
C GLU A 276 -18.95 -6.36 30.39
N ARG A 277 -19.36 -7.32 29.55
CA ARG A 277 -19.99 -8.58 30.01
C ARG A 277 -19.08 -9.41 30.92
N GLN A 278 -17.77 -9.44 30.66
CA GLN A 278 -16.82 -10.15 31.52
C GLN A 278 -16.66 -9.48 32.88
N TYR A 279 -16.66 -8.14 32.93
CA TYR A 279 -16.63 -7.40 34.19
C TYR A 279 -17.87 -7.68 35.05
N ASP A 280 -19.07 -7.66 34.44
CA ASP A 280 -20.31 -7.94 35.16
C ASP A 280 -20.34 -9.37 35.77
N LEU A 281 -19.73 -10.34 35.09
CA LEU A 281 -19.61 -11.73 35.58
C LEU A 281 -18.61 -11.90 36.73
N VAL A 282 -17.64 -10.99 36.88
CA VAL A 282 -16.61 -11.05 37.94
C VAL A 282 -17.05 -10.30 39.20
N VAL A 283 -17.98 -9.36 39.08
CA VAL A 283 -18.50 -8.54 40.19
C VAL A 283 -19.73 -9.18 40.87
N LEU A 284 -20.30 -10.24 40.28
CA LEU A 284 -21.35 -11.09 40.85
C LEU A 284 -20.77 -12.30 41.61
#